data_AF-A0A2N0MN55-F1
#
_entry.id   AF-A0A2N0MN55-F1
#
_cell.length_a   1.000
_cell.length_b   1.000
_cell.length_c   1.000
_cell.angle_alpha   90.00
_cell.angle_beta   90.00
_cell.angle_gamma   90.00
#
_symmetry.space_group_name_H-M   'P 1'
#
loop_
_entity.id
_entity.type
_entity.pdbx_description
1 polymer ?
#
loop_
_entity_poly.entity_id
_entity_poly.type
_entity_poly.pdbx_seq_one_letter_code
_entity_poly.pdbx_strand_id
1 'polypeptide(L)'
;MTIPEHEEALSEEPTVLGEDETIEAGTDSVVTPDEVEPEPEVKVPPNYYISFPRLEQLKRSPVVLVAARRVQGCPSMSRPDSELKDAQALVTEIAQHYQEDEDFIRTDMPMMEIVFRILLSRRNRPMSLTDLHYELTERWATPVRPLNISESGLQKILEGDNYYGFARSEPR
;
A
#
# COMPACT_ATOMS: atom_id res chain seq x y z
N MET A 1 -53.27 -35.12 -18.08
CA MET A 1 -53.30 -34.94 -16.61
C MET A 1 -52.90 -33.48 -16.37
N THR A 2 -53.83 -32.53 -16.51
CA THR A 2 -54.84 -32.06 -15.52
C THR A 2 -54.21 -31.23 -14.39
N ILE A 3 -54.54 -29.92 -14.43
CA ILE A 3 -54.32 -28.75 -13.54
C ILE A 3 -55.04 -28.95 -12.16
N PRO A 4 -55.13 -28.02 -11.15
CA PRO A 4 -54.61 -26.65 -10.97
C PRO A 4 -54.28 -26.18 -9.50
N GLU A 5 -53.92 -24.88 -9.38
CA GLU A 5 -54.32 -23.84 -8.40
C GLU A 5 -54.09 -23.96 -6.86
N HIS A 6 -53.51 -22.87 -6.31
CA HIS A 6 -54.01 -22.08 -5.16
C HIS A 6 -53.17 -20.77 -5.15
N GLU A 7 -53.64 -19.56 -5.47
CA GLU A 7 -54.84 -18.78 -5.11
C GLU A 7 -54.72 -18.05 -3.75
N GLU A 8 -54.85 -16.71 -3.86
CA GLU A 8 -55.31 -15.71 -2.88
C GLU A 8 -54.51 -15.43 -1.59
N ALA A 9 -54.58 -14.27 -0.94
CA ALA A 9 -54.93 -12.87 -1.20
C ALA A 9 -55.03 -12.20 0.19
N LEU A 10 -55.15 -10.85 0.20
CA LEU A 10 -55.69 -10.04 1.31
C LEU A 10 -54.81 -9.93 2.58
N SER A 11 -54.72 -8.81 3.29
CA SER A 11 -55.15 -7.41 3.14
C SER A 11 -54.71 -6.69 4.42
N GLU A 12 -55.11 -5.42 4.54
CA GLU A 12 -55.35 -4.67 5.78
C GLU A 12 -54.32 -3.58 6.12
N GLU A 13 -54.55 -2.42 5.49
CA GLU A 13 -54.51 -1.13 6.18
C GLU A 13 -55.50 -1.12 7.36
N PRO A 14 -55.29 -0.26 8.37
CA PRO A 14 -56.37 0.67 8.65
C PRO A 14 -55.90 2.11 8.89
N THR A 15 -56.64 3.01 8.25
CA THR A 15 -56.76 4.45 8.50
C THR A 15 -57.56 4.69 9.79
N VAL A 16 -57.17 5.63 10.65
CA VAL A 16 -58.13 6.40 11.49
C VAL A 16 -57.66 7.86 11.65
N LEU A 17 -58.61 8.75 11.42
CA LEU A 17 -58.58 10.21 11.37
C LEU A 17 -58.93 10.86 12.73
N GLY A 18 -58.58 12.15 12.86
CA GLY A 18 -59.16 13.12 13.81
C GLY A 18 -58.19 13.55 14.92
N GLU A 19 -58.13 14.80 15.40
CA GLU A 19 -59.07 15.93 15.34
C GLU A 19 -58.32 17.26 15.72
N ASP A 20 -58.64 18.32 14.99
CA ASP A 20 -58.81 19.76 15.32
C ASP A 20 -58.08 20.49 16.50
N GLU A 21 -57.34 21.53 16.09
CA GLU A 21 -57.35 22.96 16.48
C GLU A 21 -56.90 23.52 17.87
N THR A 22 -56.19 24.67 17.73
CA THR A 22 -55.85 25.77 18.67
C THR A 22 -54.78 25.47 19.75
N ILE A 23 -53.77 26.29 20.08
CA ILE A 23 -53.70 27.74 20.41
C ILE A 23 -52.27 28.30 20.21
N GLU A 24 -52.23 29.63 20.03
CA GLU A 24 -51.20 30.65 19.81
C GLU A 24 -49.82 30.64 20.51
N ALA A 25 -48.95 31.50 19.94
CA ALA A 25 -47.95 32.38 20.57
C ALA A 25 -46.53 31.83 20.84
N GLY A 26 -45.65 32.10 19.87
CA GLY A 26 -44.36 32.80 20.02
C GLY A 26 -43.38 32.42 21.14
N THR A 27 -42.24 31.84 20.75
CA THR A 27 -40.89 32.07 21.29
C THR A 27 -39.90 31.61 20.22
N ASP A 28 -39.15 32.52 19.61
CA ASP A 28 -37.73 32.76 19.93
C ASP A 28 -36.82 31.56 19.67
N SER A 29 -35.89 31.77 18.73
CA SER A 29 -34.52 31.26 18.69
C SER A 29 -34.25 29.87 19.26
N VAL A 30 -33.90 28.91 18.41
CA VAL A 30 -32.54 28.35 18.34
C VAL A 30 -32.43 27.66 16.99
N VAL A 31 -31.78 28.32 16.03
CA VAL A 31 -31.12 27.61 14.92
C VAL A 31 -30.01 26.80 15.58
N THR A 32 -30.19 25.49 15.66
CA THR A 32 -29.13 24.55 15.99
C THR A 32 -27.99 24.80 14.99
N PRO A 33 -26.77 25.14 15.45
CA PRO A 33 -25.64 25.17 14.55
C PRO A 33 -25.44 23.76 14.03
N ASP A 34 -25.53 23.63 12.71
CA ASP A 34 -25.08 22.49 11.92
C ASP A 34 -23.79 21.96 12.53
N GLU A 35 -23.87 20.77 13.12
CA GLU A 35 -22.71 20.01 13.56
C GLU A 35 -22.03 19.57 12.27
N VAL A 36 -21.15 20.43 11.75
CA VAL A 36 -20.29 20.11 10.61
C VAL A 36 -19.43 18.94 11.04
N GLU A 37 -19.87 17.72 10.73
CA GLU A 37 -19.04 16.52 10.82
C GLU A 37 -17.75 16.86 10.05
N PRO A 38 -16.57 16.76 10.69
CA PRO A 38 -15.34 17.07 9.99
C PRO A 38 -15.22 16.11 8.80
N GLU A 39 -15.18 16.68 7.59
CA GLU A 39 -14.86 15.93 6.38
C GLU A 39 -13.64 15.04 6.67
N PRO A 40 -13.69 13.74 6.35
CA PRO A 40 -12.59 12.85 6.65
C PRO A 40 -11.33 13.38 5.95
N GLU A 41 -10.32 13.76 6.74
CA GLU A 41 -9.01 14.12 6.20
C GLU A 41 -8.55 13.00 5.27
N VAL A 42 -8.49 13.28 3.97
CA VAL A 42 -7.94 12.35 2.98
C VAL A 42 -6.44 12.27 3.25
N LYS A 43 -6.04 11.34 4.10
CA LYS A 43 -4.63 11.08 4.40
C LYS A 43 -3.99 10.50 3.15
N VAL A 44 -3.25 11.34 2.43
CA VAL A 44 -2.48 10.90 1.27
C VAL A 44 -1.45 9.86 1.76
N PRO A 45 -1.38 8.67 1.15
CA PRO A 45 -0.46 7.63 1.59
C PRO A 45 0.99 8.11 1.47
N PRO A 46 1.86 7.77 2.44
CA PRO A 46 3.26 8.17 2.41
C PRO A 46 4.01 7.46 1.28
N ASN A 47 5.12 8.06 0.85
CA ASN A 47 6.05 7.43 -0.07
C ASN A 47 7.20 6.76 0.67
N TYR A 48 7.71 5.65 0.13
CA TYR A 48 8.84 4.91 0.67
C TYR A 48 9.99 4.78 -0.33
N TYR A 49 11.21 4.78 0.21
CA TYR A 49 12.46 4.59 -0.50
C TYR A 49 13.52 3.94 0.41
N ILE A 50 14.63 3.50 -0.16
CA ILE A 50 15.81 2.99 0.56
C ILE A 50 16.71 4.17 0.91
N SER A 51 16.94 4.42 2.19
CA SER A 51 17.82 5.49 2.67
C SER A 51 19.22 4.95 2.98
N PHE A 52 20.20 5.34 2.17
CA PHE A 52 21.61 4.99 2.42
C PHE A 52 22.13 5.56 3.76
N PRO A 53 21.82 6.81 4.15
CA PRO A 53 22.17 7.30 5.49
C PRO A 53 21.56 6.45 6.62
N ARG A 54 20.31 5.96 6.45
CA ARG A 54 19.69 5.07 7.45
C ARG A 54 20.40 3.72 7.51
N LEU A 55 20.80 3.15 6.38
CA LEU A 55 21.60 1.92 6.35
C LEU A 55 22.92 2.08 7.11
N GLU A 56 23.59 3.22 6.96
CA GLU A 56 24.82 3.52 7.70
C GLU A 56 24.56 3.64 9.21
N GLN A 57 23.46 4.28 9.63
CA GLN A 57 23.03 4.33 11.04
C GLN A 57 22.75 2.93 11.61
N LEU A 58 22.22 2.02 10.78
CA LEU A 58 22.04 0.60 11.09
C LEU A 58 23.35 -0.21 11.02
N LYS A 59 24.50 0.44 10.82
CA LYS A 59 25.84 -0.17 10.67
C LYS A 59 25.89 -1.17 9.51
N ARG A 60 25.15 -0.90 8.45
CA ARG A 60 25.13 -1.68 7.20
C ARG A 60 25.79 -0.88 6.10
N SER A 61 26.57 -1.54 5.25
CA SER A 61 27.11 -0.93 4.04
C SER A 61 26.04 -0.91 2.94
N PRO A 62 25.61 0.27 2.44
CA PRO A 62 24.68 0.34 1.33
C PRO A 62 25.21 -0.36 0.08
N VAL A 63 26.51 -0.19 -0.19
CA VAL A 63 27.17 -0.78 -1.36
C VAL A 63 27.09 -2.30 -1.32
N VAL A 64 27.46 -2.93 -0.21
CA VAL A 64 27.43 -4.40 -0.07
C VAL A 64 25.99 -4.92 -0.19
N LEU A 65 25.03 -4.22 0.43
CA LEU A 65 23.64 -4.63 0.42
C LEU A 65 23.05 -4.63 -1.01
N VAL A 66 23.30 -3.55 -1.77
CA VAL A 66 22.84 -3.40 -3.15
C VAL A 66 23.63 -4.31 -4.10
N ALA A 67 24.95 -4.43 -3.94
CA ALA A 67 25.81 -5.28 -4.77
C ALA A 67 25.37 -6.75 -4.77
N ALA A 68 24.87 -7.25 -3.64
CA ALA A 68 24.36 -8.61 -3.52
C ALA A 68 23.08 -8.88 -4.34
N ARG A 69 22.42 -7.85 -4.88
CA ARG A 69 21.20 -7.94 -5.70
C ARG A 69 21.46 -7.56 -7.17
N ARG A 70 22.73 -7.45 -7.57
CA ARG A 70 23.07 -7.31 -8.99
C ARG A 70 22.68 -8.56 -9.75
N VAL A 71 22.26 -8.36 -11.00
CA VAL A 71 21.97 -9.42 -11.95
C VAL A 71 23.15 -9.61 -12.90
N GLN A 72 23.22 -10.73 -13.60
CA GLN A 72 24.37 -11.07 -14.46
C GLN A 72 24.65 -10.02 -15.55
N GLY A 73 23.63 -9.31 -16.03
CA GLY A 73 23.77 -8.21 -16.99
C GLY A 73 24.46 -6.95 -16.46
N CYS A 74 24.58 -6.78 -15.14
CA CYS A 74 25.18 -5.57 -14.56
C CYS A 74 26.69 -5.48 -14.86
N PRO A 75 27.19 -4.38 -15.44
CA PRO A 75 28.62 -4.21 -15.73
C PRO A 75 29.53 -4.33 -14.50
N SER A 76 29.04 -3.96 -13.31
CA SER A 76 29.80 -4.10 -12.07
C SER A 76 30.10 -5.55 -11.66
N MET A 77 29.45 -6.57 -12.25
CA MET A 77 29.71 -7.99 -11.97
C MET A 77 31.12 -8.43 -12.37
N SER A 78 31.78 -7.73 -13.30
CA SER A 78 33.15 -8.03 -13.71
C SER A 78 34.23 -7.53 -12.74
N ARG A 79 33.84 -6.81 -11.69
CA ARG A 79 34.74 -6.19 -10.70
C ARG A 79 34.55 -6.84 -9.33
N PRO A 80 35.61 -6.98 -8.51
CA PRO A 80 35.47 -7.46 -7.15
C PRO A 80 34.69 -6.47 -6.28
N ASP A 81 33.91 -6.98 -5.34
CA ASP A 81 33.04 -6.17 -4.47
C ASP A 81 33.80 -5.11 -3.66
N SER A 82 35.07 -5.36 -3.34
CA SER A 82 35.95 -4.41 -2.64
C SER A 82 36.23 -3.12 -3.41
N GLU A 83 36.03 -3.13 -4.74
CA GLU A 83 36.22 -1.95 -5.59
C GLU A 83 34.94 -1.13 -5.79
N LEU A 84 33.80 -1.67 -5.36
CA LEU A 84 32.51 -0.97 -5.44
C LEU A 84 32.44 0.06 -4.32
N LYS A 85 32.08 1.29 -4.67
CA LYS A 85 32.01 2.42 -3.71
C LYS A 85 30.72 3.22 -3.80
N ASP A 86 30.03 3.16 -4.94
CA ASP A 86 28.84 3.96 -5.20
C ASP A 86 27.61 3.07 -5.28
N ALA A 87 26.81 3.08 -4.21
CA ALA A 87 25.57 2.32 -4.16
C ALA A 87 24.53 2.84 -5.16
N GLN A 88 24.52 4.15 -5.45
CA GLN A 88 23.54 4.73 -6.38
C GLN A 88 23.82 4.34 -7.83
N ALA A 89 25.10 4.23 -8.20
CA ALA A 89 25.50 3.66 -9.48
C ALA A 89 25.00 2.21 -9.61
N LEU A 90 25.18 1.39 -8.57
CA LEU A 90 24.68 0.00 -8.57
C LEU A 90 23.15 -0.08 -8.68
N VAL A 91 22.41 0.77 -7.95
CA VAL A 91 20.94 0.87 -8.09
C VAL A 91 20.55 1.17 -9.54
N THR A 92 21.28 2.07 -10.20
CA THR A 92 21.01 2.46 -11.59
C THR A 92 21.29 1.30 -12.55
N GLU A 93 22.40 0.58 -12.35
CA GLU A 93 22.73 -0.62 -13.13
C GLU A 93 21.65 -1.71 -12.95
N ILE A 94 21.24 -2.00 -11.71
CA ILE A 94 20.18 -2.99 -11.43
C ILE A 94 18.90 -2.62 -12.16
N ALA A 95 18.45 -1.36 -12.07
CA ALA A 95 17.24 -0.90 -12.73
C ALA A 95 17.29 -0.97 -14.27
N GLN A 96 18.49 -1.06 -14.87
CA GLN A 96 18.67 -1.22 -16.31
C GLN A 96 18.64 -2.69 -16.75
N HIS A 97 19.10 -3.60 -15.90
CA HIS A 97 19.33 -5.01 -16.27
C HIS A 97 18.39 -6.01 -15.60
N TYR A 98 17.63 -5.63 -14.56
CA TYR A 98 16.81 -6.59 -13.79
C TYR A 98 15.80 -7.37 -14.64
N GLN A 99 15.36 -6.83 -15.77
CA GLN A 99 14.42 -7.48 -16.68
C GLN A 99 15.03 -8.69 -17.41
N GLU A 100 16.35 -8.78 -17.46
CA GLU A 100 17.07 -9.91 -18.04
C GLU A 100 17.07 -11.14 -17.11
N ASP A 101 16.66 -10.95 -15.85
CA ASP A 101 16.60 -11.98 -14.82
C ASP A 101 15.14 -12.16 -14.36
N GLU A 102 14.46 -13.17 -14.91
CA GLU A 102 13.08 -13.52 -14.54
C GLU A 102 12.95 -13.91 -13.07
N ASP A 103 14.05 -14.33 -12.44
CA ASP A 103 14.13 -14.70 -11.03
C ASP A 103 14.57 -13.53 -10.13
N PHE A 104 14.68 -12.30 -10.68
CA PHE A 104 15.07 -11.13 -9.90
C PHE A 104 14.11 -10.87 -8.74
N ILE A 105 12.81 -11.10 -8.90
CA ILE A 105 11.86 -11.13 -7.78
C ILE A 105 11.14 -12.47 -7.83
N ARG A 106 11.22 -13.22 -6.72
CA ARG A 106 10.53 -14.49 -6.57
C ARG A 106 9.57 -14.43 -5.40
N THR A 107 8.47 -15.14 -5.56
CA THR A 107 7.36 -15.13 -4.59
C THR A 107 7.71 -15.92 -3.32
N ASP A 108 8.77 -16.73 -3.33
CA ASP A 108 9.32 -17.44 -2.17
C ASP A 108 10.28 -16.59 -1.31
N MET A 109 10.69 -15.40 -1.79
CA MET A 109 11.50 -14.45 -1.02
C MET A 109 10.74 -13.88 0.19
N PRO A 110 11.42 -13.40 1.24
CA PRO A 110 10.79 -12.64 2.30
C PRO A 110 10.15 -11.35 1.77
N MET A 111 9.00 -10.97 2.32
CA MET A 111 8.24 -9.77 1.89
C MET A 111 9.11 -8.50 1.83
N MET A 112 9.94 -8.25 2.84
CA MET A 112 10.82 -7.08 2.85
C MET A 112 11.90 -7.12 1.76
N GLU A 113 12.39 -8.32 1.38
CA GLU A 113 13.31 -8.47 0.24
C GLU A 113 12.61 -8.14 -1.08
N ILE A 114 11.35 -8.57 -1.24
CA ILE A 114 10.55 -8.24 -2.43
C ILE A 114 10.38 -6.73 -2.54
N VAL A 115 9.96 -6.05 -1.47
CA VAL A 115 9.82 -4.58 -1.44
C VAL A 115 11.14 -3.89 -1.75
N PHE A 116 12.25 -4.37 -1.18
CA PHE A 116 13.58 -3.84 -1.45
C PHE A 116 13.91 -3.92 -2.94
N ARG A 117 13.72 -5.08 -3.56
CA ARG A 117 14.00 -5.29 -4.99
C ARG A 117 13.05 -4.51 -5.91
N ILE A 118 11.78 -4.33 -5.54
CA ILE A 118 10.86 -3.43 -6.25
C ILE A 118 11.43 -2.01 -6.27
N LEU A 119 11.86 -1.48 -5.12
CA LEU A 119 12.45 -0.15 -5.04
C LEU A 119 13.75 -0.04 -5.86
N LEU A 120 14.62 -1.06 -5.82
CA LEU A 120 15.84 -1.10 -6.65
C LEU A 120 15.52 -1.04 -8.15
N SER A 121 14.55 -1.84 -8.62
CA SER A 121 14.13 -1.88 -10.03
C SER A 121 13.66 -0.52 -10.56
N ARG A 122 13.17 0.34 -9.65
CA ARG A 122 12.68 1.69 -9.95
C ARG A 122 13.71 2.79 -9.71
N ARG A 123 14.99 2.44 -9.67
CA ARG A 123 16.11 3.35 -9.36
C ARG A 123 15.98 4.02 -7.98
N ASN A 124 15.37 3.31 -7.02
CA ASN A 124 15.09 3.81 -5.69
C ASN A 124 14.30 5.14 -5.67
N ARG A 125 13.43 5.35 -6.68
CA ARG A 125 12.49 6.47 -6.66
C ARG A 125 11.44 6.22 -5.59
N PRO A 126 11.08 7.24 -4.78
CA PRO A 126 10.01 7.09 -3.80
C PRO A 126 8.73 6.57 -4.45
N MET A 127 8.11 5.58 -3.81
CA MET A 127 6.91 4.91 -4.29
C MET A 127 5.84 4.97 -3.21
N SER A 128 4.59 5.25 -3.58
CA SER A 128 3.50 5.34 -2.60
C SER A 128 3.29 4.00 -1.91
N LEU A 129 2.83 4.03 -0.66
CA LEU A 129 2.48 2.83 0.09
C LEU A 129 1.45 1.97 -0.67
N THR A 130 0.47 2.62 -1.30
CA THR A 130 -0.56 1.97 -2.10
C THR A 130 0.03 1.27 -3.31
N ASP A 131 0.93 1.91 -4.06
CA ASP A 131 1.56 1.27 -5.23
C ASP A 131 2.48 0.11 -4.80
N LEU A 132 3.22 0.25 -3.70
CA LEU A 132 4.04 -0.83 -3.16
C LEU A 132 3.20 -2.02 -2.73
N HIS A 133 2.06 -1.75 -2.08
CA HIS A 133 1.11 -2.78 -1.67
C HIS A 133 0.53 -3.51 -2.89
N TYR A 134 0.13 -2.77 -3.93
CA TYR A 134 -0.36 -3.33 -5.17
C TYR A 134 0.70 -4.21 -5.86
N GLU A 135 1.92 -3.72 -6.06
CA GLU A 135 3.00 -4.52 -6.66
C GLU A 135 3.23 -5.82 -5.88
N LEU A 136 3.29 -5.72 -4.55
CA LEU A 136 3.53 -6.87 -3.68
C LEU A 136 2.41 -7.92 -3.74
N THR A 137 1.16 -7.48 -3.68
CA THR A 137 0.00 -8.37 -3.52
C THR A 137 -0.58 -8.86 -4.84
N GLU A 138 -0.47 -8.08 -5.93
CA GLU A 138 -1.05 -8.46 -7.23
C GLU A 138 -0.02 -9.12 -8.14
N ARG A 139 1.25 -8.68 -8.10
CA ARG A 139 2.27 -9.20 -9.03
C ARG A 139 3.10 -10.33 -8.47
N TRP A 140 3.27 -10.35 -7.15
CA TRP A 140 4.18 -11.29 -6.49
C TRP A 140 3.50 -12.22 -5.48
N ALA A 141 2.19 -12.07 -5.24
CA ALA A 141 1.44 -13.10 -4.53
C ALA A 141 1.12 -14.26 -5.47
N THR A 142 0.98 -15.46 -4.89
CA THR A 142 0.51 -16.63 -5.64
C THR A 142 -0.57 -17.35 -4.85
N PRO A 143 -1.41 -18.18 -5.49
CA PRO A 143 -2.40 -18.98 -4.76
C PRO A 143 -1.78 -19.88 -3.68
N VAL A 144 -0.56 -20.38 -3.91
CA VAL A 144 0.18 -21.23 -2.95
C VAL A 144 0.89 -20.43 -1.86
N ARG A 145 1.11 -19.13 -2.06
CA ARG A 145 1.74 -18.23 -1.09
C ARG A 145 1.07 -16.84 -1.14
N PRO A 146 -0.15 -16.72 -0.59
CA PRO A 146 -0.87 -15.45 -0.61
C PRO A 146 -0.20 -14.44 0.33
N LEU A 147 -0.07 -13.21 -0.13
CA LEU A 147 0.41 -12.07 0.67
C LEU A 147 -0.82 -11.30 1.17
N ASN A 148 -1.48 -11.82 2.21
CA ASN A 148 -2.64 -11.16 2.81
C ASN A 148 -2.19 -10.11 3.83
N ILE A 149 -1.78 -8.94 3.34
CA ILE A 149 -1.41 -7.81 4.17
C ILE A 149 -2.24 -6.59 3.78
N SER A 150 -2.65 -5.75 4.73
CA SER A 150 -3.26 -4.45 4.43
C SER A 150 -2.17 -3.40 4.18
N GLU A 151 -2.51 -2.28 3.52
CA GLU A 151 -1.59 -1.14 3.40
C GLU A 151 -1.06 -0.68 4.77
N SER A 152 -1.94 -0.57 5.77
CA SER A 152 -1.55 -0.22 7.15
C SER A 152 -0.64 -1.25 7.81
N GLY A 153 -0.80 -2.53 7.49
CA GLY A 153 0.09 -3.61 7.93
C GLY A 153 1.45 -3.49 7.28
N LEU A 154 1.49 -3.26 5.96
CA LEU A 154 2.73 -3.06 5.21
C LEU A 154 3.49 -1.85 5.75
N GLN A 155 2.81 -0.72 5.96
CA GLN A 155 3.41 0.47 6.58
C GLN A 155 4.09 0.15 7.91
N LYS A 156 3.41 -0.55 8.82
CA LYS A 156 4.01 -0.93 10.12
C LYS A 156 5.25 -1.79 9.96
N ILE A 157 5.26 -2.72 9.00
CA ILE A 157 6.43 -3.55 8.68
C ILE A 157 7.58 -2.69 8.17
N LEU A 158 7.31 -1.78 7.23
CA LEU A 158 8.34 -0.89 6.66
C LEU A 158 8.89 0.09 7.69
N GLU A 159 8.06 0.60 8.60
CA GLU A 159 8.49 1.48 9.69
C GLU A 159 9.35 0.75 10.72
N GLY A 160 9.03 -0.52 10.99
CA GLY A 160 9.78 -1.41 11.87
C GLY A 160 11.06 -1.99 11.26
N ASP A 161 11.39 -1.68 10.00
CA ASP A 161 12.58 -2.19 9.34
C ASP A 161 13.88 -1.72 10.03
N ASN A 162 14.74 -2.71 10.29
CA ASN A 162 16.07 -2.54 10.88
C ASN A 162 17.18 -3.14 10.00
N TYR A 163 16.87 -3.50 8.75
CA TYR A 163 17.81 -4.17 7.87
C TYR A 163 17.97 -3.47 6.51
N TYR A 164 16.86 -3.15 5.84
CA TYR A 164 16.86 -2.64 4.47
C TYR A 164 16.97 -1.11 4.37
N GLY A 165 16.83 -0.41 5.48
CA GLY A 165 16.94 1.04 5.55
C GLY A 165 15.74 1.76 4.92
N PHE A 166 14.54 1.19 5.00
CA PHE A 166 13.34 1.86 4.48
C PHE A 166 13.09 3.19 5.21
N ALA A 167 12.78 4.22 4.44
CA ALA A 167 12.47 5.55 4.93
C ALA A 167 11.23 6.09 4.24
N ARG A 168 10.46 6.90 4.99
CA ARG A 168 9.29 7.60 4.46
C ARG A 168 9.65 8.99 3.96
N SER A 169 8.96 9.45 2.94
CA SER A 169 8.91 10.86 2.54
C SER A 169 7.46 11.27 2.35
N GLU A 170 7.20 12.56 2.49
CA GLU A 170 5.90 13.11 2.14
C GLU A 170 5.60 12.84 0.66
N PRO A 171 4.32 12.61 0.31
CA PRO A 171 3.89 12.58 -1.08
C PRO A 171 4.22 13.92 -1.73
N ARG A 172 4.75 13.88 -2.96
CA ARG A 172 5.25 15.04 -3.68
C ARG A 172 4.31 15.42 -4.81
#